data_AF-A0A4W5K560-F1
#
_entry.id   AF-A0A4W5K560-F1
#
_cell.length_a   1.000
_cell.length_b   1.000
_cell.length_c   1.000
_cell.angle_alpha   90.00
_cell.angle_beta   90.00
_cell.angle_gamma   90.00
#
_symmetry.space_group_name_H-M   'P 1'
#
loop_
_entity.id
_entity.type
_entity.pdbx_description
1 polymer ?
#
loop_
_entity_poly.entity_id
_entity_poly.type
_entity_poly.pdbx_seq_one_letter_code
_entity_poly.pdbx_strand_id
1 'polypeptide(L)'
;RETTHYPPLWPIEKHTTLPKETNQDGWSVTYTKNKICVLKGSSVEMSCTYTYPNGTVTTAFWFTELGTGVEPDSLGQDPVYEGRLEYHGDKKNGQRLTIRDLRESDSAEYKIRLFTDQEGGKYIGSPGVTLSVTGTVTFNIAKLLNSI
;
A
#
# COMPACT_ATOMS: atom_id res chain seq x y z
N ARG A 1 23.49 46.99 -9.55
CA ARG A 1 22.47 46.95 -8.47
C ARG A 1 21.85 45.57 -8.53
N GLU A 2 22.06 44.80 -7.47
CA GLU A 2 21.82 43.36 -7.40
C GLU A 2 20.34 42.97 -7.58
N THR A 3 20.15 41.89 -8.32
CA THR A 3 18.88 41.19 -8.50
C THR A 3 18.68 40.21 -7.34
N THR A 4 17.76 40.51 -6.42
CA THR A 4 17.31 39.53 -5.42
C THR A 4 16.27 38.60 -6.06
N HIS A 5 16.76 37.52 -6.66
CA HIS A 5 15.92 36.41 -7.11
C HIS A 5 15.61 35.53 -5.90
N TYR A 6 14.43 35.67 -5.31
CA TYR A 6 13.97 34.73 -4.29
C TYR A 6 13.81 33.34 -4.94
N PRO A 7 14.39 32.27 -4.36
CA PRO A 7 14.14 30.93 -4.86
C PRO A 7 12.66 30.58 -4.65
N PRO A 8 12.03 29.84 -5.58
CA PRO A 8 10.66 29.41 -5.41
C PRO A 8 10.55 28.52 -4.17
N LEU A 9 9.58 28.84 -3.30
CA LEU A 9 9.16 27.97 -2.22
C LEU A 9 8.82 26.61 -2.86
N TRP A 10 9.59 25.58 -2.50
CA TRP A 10 9.27 24.20 -2.77
C TRP A 10 7.78 23.94 -2.51
N PRO A 11 7.06 23.19 -3.35
CA PRO A 11 5.69 22.84 -3.03
C PRO A 11 5.71 21.93 -1.82
N ILE A 12 5.08 22.35 -0.72
CA ILE A 12 4.55 21.45 0.31
C ILE A 12 3.91 20.30 -0.44
N GLU A 13 4.38 19.06 -0.20
CA GLU A 13 3.91 17.85 -0.87
C GLU A 13 2.38 17.89 -0.95
N LYS A 14 1.85 18.23 -2.12
CA LYS A 14 0.44 18.05 -2.38
C LYS A 14 0.27 16.55 -2.30
N HIS A 15 -0.46 16.06 -1.28
CA HIS A 15 -1.03 14.73 -1.28
C HIS A 15 -1.83 14.60 -2.57
N THR A 16 -1.15 14.14 -3.62
CA THR A 16 -1.67 14.13 -4.97
C THR A 16 -2.53 12.90 -5.02
N THR A 17 -3.84 13.07 -4.81
CA THR A 17 -4.82 12.03 -5.10
C THR A 17 -4.61 11.60 -6.54
N LEU A 18 -4.20 10.35 -6.71
CA LEU A 18 -3.90 9.76 -8.01
C LEU A 18 -5.20 9.58 -8.82
N PRO A 19 -5.13 9.53 -10.16
CA PRO A 19 -6.31 9.39 -11.00
C PRO A 19 -7.11 8.14 -10.62
N LYS A 20 -8.40 8.34 -10.38
CA LYS A 20 -9.37 7.30 -10.04
C LYS A 20 -9.70 6.51 -11.30
N GLU A 21 -9.18 5.29 -11.42
CA GLU A 21 -9.59 4.37 -12.50
C GLU A 21 -10.90 3.70 -12.11
N THR A 22 -11.95 3.93 -12.92
CA THR A 22 -13.28 3.33 -12.73
C THR A 22 -13.52 2.34 -13.86
N ASN A 23 -13.94 1.12 -13.53
CA ASN A 23 -14.28 0.12 -14.54
C ASN A 23 -15.69 0.36 -15.13
N GLN A 24 -16.07 -0.42 -16.16
CA GLN A 24 -17.37 -0.31 -16.82
C GLN A 24 -18.55 -0.59 -15.87
N ASP A 25 -18.29 -1.29 -14.77
CA ASP A 25 -19.27 -1.67 -13.75
C ASP A 25 -19.35 -0.66 -12.58
N GLY A 26 -18.70 0.50 -12.68
CA GLY A 26 -18.77 1.57 -11.67
C GLY A 26 -17.91 1.35 -10.41
N TRP A 27 -17.07 0.31 -10.41
CA TRP A 27 -16.10 0.06 -9.34
C TRP A 27 -14.84 0.89 -9.54
N SER A 28 -14.28 1.35 -8.43
CA SER A 28 -12.95 1.95 -8.42
C SER A 28 -12.30 1.80 -7.05
N VAL A 29 -10.98 1.80 -7.04
CA VAL A 29 -10.18 1.93 -5.82
C VAL A 29 -9.19 3.07 -6.04
N THR A 30 -9.03 3.93 -5.05
CA THR A 30 -8.03 5.01 -5.05
C THR A 30 -7.09 4.81 -3.88
N TYR A 31 -5.85 4.47 -4.19
CA TYR A 31 -4.78 4.32 -3.20
C TYR A 31 -4.17 5.68 -2.88
N THR A 32 -3.76 5.87 -1.62
CA THR A 32 -3.08 7.11 -1.19
C THR A 32 -1.67 7.23 -1.79
N LYS A 33 -0.98 6.09 -1.98
CA LYS A 33 0.34 6.00 -2.62
C LYS A 33 0.39 4.70 -3.43
N ASN A 34 0.86 4.77 -4.68
CA ASN A 34 1.02 3.59 -5.53
C ASN A 34 2.44 2.99 -5.46
N LYS A 35 3.43 3.74 -4.98
CA LYS A 35 4.81 3.27 -4.83
C LYS A 35 5.36 3.73 -3.49
N ILE A 36 5.94 2.81 -2.74
CA ILE A 36 6.55 3.09 -1.44
C ILE A 36 7.90 2.38 -1.39
N CYS A 37 8.95 3.12 -1.04
CA CYS A 37 10.28 2.57 -0.74
C CYS A 37 10.58 2.82 0.74
N VAL A 38 10.94 1.77 1.47
CA VAL A 38 11.09 1.83 2.94
C VAL A 38 12.20 0.88 3.40
N LEU A 39 12.83 1.18 4.54
CA LEU A 39 13.92 0.38 5.08
C LEU A 39 13.42 -0.86 5.83
N LYS A 40 14.17 -1.96 5.73
CA LYS A 40 14.00 -3.16 6.56
C LYS A 40 13.90 -2.81 8.05
N GLY A 41 12.99 -3.48 8.77
CA GLY A 41 12.71 -3.26 10.19
C GLY A 41 11.80 -2.07 10.49
N SER A 42 11.49 -1.25 9.49
CA SER A 42 10.52 -0.15 9.63
C SER A 42 9.07 -0.66 9.57
N SER A 43 8.12 0.27 9.59
CA SER A 43 6.70 0.00 9.32
C SER A 43 6.22 0.81 8.12
N VAL A 44 5.21 0.31 7.41
CA VAL A 44 4.51 1.03 6.34
C VAL A 44 3.01 1.04 6.62
N GLU A 45 2.37 2.16 6.30
CA GLU A 45 0.91 2.27 6.24
C GLU A 45 0.49 2.43 4.77
N MET A 46 -0.41 1.57 4.30
CA MET A 46 -1.04 1.63 3.00
C MET A 46 -2.53 1.87 3.19
N SER A 47 -3.11 2.78 2.42
CA SER A 47 -4.54 3.07 2.51
C SER A 47 -5.17 3.27 1.15
N CYS A 48 -6.45 2.94 1.06
CA CYS A 48 -7.27 3.20 -0.10
C CYS A 48 -8.70 3.59 0.28
N THR A 49 -9.34 4.32 -0.63
CA THR A 49 -10.80 4.49 -0.67
C THR A 49 -11.34 3.76 -1.89
N TYR A 50 -12.64 3.48 -1.92
CA TYR A 50 -13.26 2.80 -3.06
C TYR A 50 -14.68 3.26 -3.31
N THR A 51 -15.12 3.13 -4.56
CA THR A 51 -16.53 3.25 -4.93
C THR A 51 -17.01 1.95 -5.56
N TYR A 52 -18.29 1.65 -5.36
CA TYR A 52 -18.95 0.46 -5.87
C TYR A 52 -20.35 0.85 -6.34
N PRO A 53 -20.92 0.15 -7.33
CA PRO A 53 -22.14 0.56 -8.01
C PRO A 53 -23.40 0.42 -7.15
N ASN A 54 -23.58 -0.71 -6.48
CA ASN A 54 -24.76 -1.03 -5.67
C ASN A 54 -24.44 -2.00 -4.54
N GLY A 55 -25.32 -2.05 -3.53
CA GLY A 55 -25.23 -2.96 -2.39
C GLY A 55 -24.37 -2.44 -1.24
N THR A 56 -23.89 -3.36 -0.41
CA THR A 56 -22.98 -3.06 0.71
C THR A 56 -21.73 -3.91 0.60
N VAL A 57 -20.57 -3.31 0.87
CA VAL A 57 -19.31 -4.09 0.98
C VAL A 57 -19.40 -4.98 2.22
N THR A 58 -19.40 -6.29 1.97
CA THR A 58 -19.48 -7.33 3.01
C THR A 58 -18.09 -7.71 3.49
N THR A 59 -17.11 -7.74 2.58
CA THR A 59 -15.73 -8.12 2.86
C THR A 59 -14.78 -7.24 2.07
N ALA A 60 -13.71 -6.80 2.73
CA ALA A 60 -12.61 -6.09 2.13
C ALA A 60 -11.32 -6.55 2.80
N PHE A 61 -10.33 -6.97 2.02
CA PHE A 61 -9.03 -7.35 2.54
C PHE A 61 -7.90 -7.05 1.57
N TRP A 62 -6.71 -6.91 2.13
CA TRP A 62 -5.47 -6.77 1.38
C TRP A 62 -4.87 -8.14 1.09
N PHE A 63 -4.25 -8.26 -0.08
CA PHE A 63 -3.52 -9.43 -0.55
C PHE A 63 -2.33 -9.00 -1.43
N THR A 64 -1.38 -9.90 -1.61
CA THR A 64 -0.32 -9.80 -2.62
C THR A 64 -0.61 -10.82 -3.73
N GLU A 65 -0.16 -10.53 -4.95
CA GLU A 65 -0.53 -11.29 -6.14
C GLU A 65 -0.32 -12.81 -5.99
N LEU A 66 -1.41 -13.56 -6.24
CA LEU A 66 -1.41 -15.01 -6.47
C LEU A 66 -1.75 -15.25 -7.95
N GLY A 67 -1.25 -16.35 -8.52
CA GLY A 67 -1.32 -16.67 -9.94
C GLY A 67 -2.72 -16.55 -10.57
N THR A 68 -2.75 -16.42 -11.90
CA THR A 68 -3.97 -16.14 -12.66
C THR A 68 -5.07 -17.19 -12.42
N GLY A 69 -6.26 -16.73 -12.04
CA GLY A 69 -7.47 -17.57 -11.93
C GLY A 69 -7.75 -18.16 -10.54
N VAL A 70 -6.92 -17.88 -9.53
CA VAL A 70 -7.18 -18.29 -8.14
C VAL A 70 -7.70 -17.09 -7.33
N GLU A 71 -8.73 -17.31 -6.52
CA GLU A 71 -9.22 -16.30 -5.59
C GLU A 71 -8.17 -16.09 -4.48
N PRO A 72 -7.71 -14.87 -4.23
CA PRO A 72 -6.62 -14.64 -3.29
C PRO A 72 -7.08 -14.76 -1.84
N ASP A 73 -6.20 -15.29 -0.99
CA ASP A 73 -6.35 -15.27 0.46
C ASP A 73 -5.95 -13.90 1.05
N SER A 74 -6.45 -13.60 2.24
CA SER A 74 -6.06 -12.40 2.96
C SER A 74 -4.63 -12.52 3.50
N LEU A 75 -3.86 -11.42 3.52
CA LEU A 75 -2.55 -11.39 4.21
C LEU A 75 -2.64 -11.85 5.67
N GLY A 76 -3.77 -11.64 6.34
CA GLY A 76 -3.97 -12.09 7.72
C GLY A 76 -4.08 -13.62 7.88
N GLN A 77 -4.25 -14.37 6.79
CA GLN A 77 -4.24 -15.83 6.78
C GLN A 77 -2.84 -16.40 6.50
N ASP A 78 -1.91 -15.58 6.01
CA ASP A 78 -0.54 -15.99 5.75
C ASP A 78 0.28 -15.90 7.05
N PRO A 79 0.81 -17.04 7.56
CA PRO A 79 1.63 -17.07 8.77
C PRO A 79 2.86 -16.14 8.72
N VAL A 80 3.36 -15.79 7.53
CA VAL A 80 4.49 -14.88 7.38
C VAL A 80 4.17 -13.49 7.95
N TYR A 81 2.90 -13.09 7.99
CA TYR A 81 2.45 -11.80 8.52
C TYR A 81 1.91 -11.87 9.95
N GLU A 82 1.96 -13.03 10.61
CA GLU A 82 1.47 -13.21 11.98
C GLU A 82 2.10 -12.19 12.94
N GLY A 83 1.24 -11.46 13.68
CA GLY A 83 1.67 -10.42 14.63
C GLY A 83 2.24 -9.15 14.01
N ARG A 84 2.30 -9.04 12.67
CA ARG A 84 2.89 -7.89 11.95
C ARG A 84 1.86 -6.95 11.32
N LEU A 85 0.59 -7.36 11.24
CA LEU A 85 -0.46 -6.58 10.58
C LEU A 85 -1.34 -5.81 11.56
N GLU A 86 -1.72 -4.60 11.18
CA GLU A 86 -2.84 -3.88 11.77
C GLU A 86 -3.78 -3.40 10.68
N TYR A 87 -5.07 -3.70 10.85
CA TYR A 87 -6.12 -3.27 9.94
C TYR A 87 -6.94 -2.15 10.59
N HIS A 88 -7.12 -1.08 9.83
CA HIS A 88 -7.93 0.07 10.23
C HIS A 88 -8.86 0.50 9.08
N GLY A 89 -9.83 1.33 9.41
CA GLY A 89 -10.86 1.81 8.47
C GLY A 89 -12.17 1.05 8.60
N ASP A 90 -13.13 1.40 7.74
CA ASP A 90 -14.46 0.80 7.72
C ASP A 90 -14.84 0.37 6.31
N LYS A 91 -15.84 -0.52 6.21
CA LYS A 91 -16.29 -1.09 4.93
C LYS A 91 -16.96 -0.05 4.00
N LYS A 92 -17.14 1.20 4.42
CA LYS A 92 -17.84 2.25 3.67
C LYS A 92 -16.88 3.30 3.09
N ASN A 93 -15.83 3.64 3.82
CA ASN A 93 -15.00 4.82 3.57
C ASN A 93 -13.59 4.47 3.11
N GLY A 94 -13.13 3.23 3.31
CA GLY A 94 -11.81 2.79 2.89
C GLY A 94 -11.12 1.88 3.90
N GLN A 95 -10.04 1.24 3.44
CA GLN A 95 -9.22 0.39 4.30
C GLN A 95 -7.81 0.94 4.42
N ARG A 96 -7.22 0.68 5.58
CA ARG A 96 -5.84 0.99 5.91
C ARG A 96 -5.18 -0.26 6.49
N LEU A 97 -4.00 -0.55 5.99
CA LEU A 97 -3.15 -1.67 6.37
C LEU A 97 -1.82 -1.12 6.86
N THR A 98 -1.44 -1.46 8.09
CA THR A 98 -0.08 -1.28 8.59
C THR A 98 0.65 -2.61 8.59
N ILE A 99 1.86 -2.63 8.04
CA ILE A 99 2.78 -3.77 8.16
C ILE A 99 3.99 -3.31 8.97
N ARG A 100 4.25 -3.99 10.08
CA ARG A 100 5.39 -3.76 10.98
C ARG A 100 6.52 -4.74 10.70
N ASP A 101 7.71 -4.44 11.19
CA ASP A 101 8.91 -5.29 11.05
C ASP A 101 9.10 -5.74 9.60
N LEU A 102 9.22 -4.75 8.70
CA LEU A 102 9.30 -5.00 7.27
C LEU A 102 10.57 -5.78 6.90
N ARG A 103 10.40 -6.75 6.01
CA ARG A 103 11.45 -7.63 5.48
C ARG A 103 11.59 -7.38 3.99
N GLU A 104 12.76 -7.65 3.44
CA GLU A 104 12.97 -7.56 1.98
C GLU A 104 11.98 -8.44 1.20
N SER A 105 11.60 -9.60 1.77
CA SER A 105 10.58 -10.51 1.25
C SER A 105 9.16 -9.95 1.23
N ASP A 106 8.88 -8.88 2.00
CA ASP A 106 7.57 -8.21 1.96
C ASP A 106 7.43 -7.29 0.73
N SER A 107 8.48 -7.14 -0.09
CA SER A 107 8.41 -6.36 -1.33
C SER A 107 7.49 -7.05 -2.34
N ALA A 108 6.39 -6.39 -2.70
CA ALA A 108 5.37 -6.93 -3.59
C ALA A 108 4.43 -5.81 -4.08
N GLU A 109 3.52 -6.14 -4.99
CA GLU A 109 2.35 -5.32 -5.27
C GLU A 109 1.19 -5.75 -4.35
N TYR A 110 0.72 -4.82 -3.52
CA TYR A 110 -0.38 -5.00 -2.60
C TYR A 110 -1.67 -4.47 -3.20
N LYS A 111 -2.73 -5.29 -3.21
CA LYS A 111 -4.03 -4.94 -3.77
C LYS A 111 -5.13 -5.16 -2.74
N ILE A 112 -6.26 -4.48 -2.94
CA ILE A 112 -7.48 -4.73 -2.18
C ILE A 112 -8.43 -5.63 -2.96
N ARG A 113 -9.02 -6.59 -2.28
CA ARG A 113 -10.11 -7.43 -2.76
C ARG A 113 -11.41 -7.00 -2.08
N LEU A 114 -12.45 -6.70 -2.86
CA LEU A 114 -13.76 -6.25 -2.38
C LEU A 114 -14.86 -7.25 -2.75
N PHE A 115 -15.72 -7.55 -1.79
CA PHE A 115 -16.97 -8.29 -2.02
C PHE A 115 -18.16 -7.44 -1.59
N THR A 116 -19.22 -7.45 -2.37
CA THR A 116 -20.52 -6.92 -1.98
C THR A 116 -21.54 -8.04 -1.78
N ASP A 117 -22.70 -7.67 -1.24
CA ASP A 117 -23.87 -8.54 -1.11
C ASP A 117 -24.62 -8.79 -2.43
N GLN A 118 -24.16 -8.22 -3.55
CA GLN A 118 -24.76 -8.38 -4.87
C GLN A 118 -24.27 -9.65 -5.57
N GLU A 119 -25.11 -10.24 -6.42
CA GLU A 119 -24.70 -11.36 -7.28
C GLU A 119 -23.54 -10.94 -8.19
N GLY A 120 -22.45 -11.71 -8.19
CA GLY A 120 -21.24 -11.36 -8.93
C GLY A 120 -20.47 -10.16 -8.36
N GLY A 121 -20.84 -9.65 -7.18
CA GLY A 121 -20.28 -8.48 -6.52
C GLY A 121 -18.84 -8.69 -6.05
N LYS A 122 -17.90 -8.71 -6.99
CA LYS A 122 -16.48 -8.84 -6.70
C LYS A 122 -15.62 -7.90 -7.54
N TYR A 123 -14.65 -7.27 -6.88
CA TYR A 123 -13.68 -6.40 -7.52
C TYR A 123 -12.27 -6.54 -6.93
N ILE A 124 -11.26 -6.41 -7.78
CA ILE A 124 -9.86 -6.26 -7.39
C ILE A 124 -9.45 -4.83 -7.77
N GLY A 125 -8.98 -4.07 -6.78
CA GLY A 125 -8.46 -2.72 -7.03
C GLY A 125 -7.17 -2.76 -7.82
N SER A 126 -7.15 -2.09 -8.98
CA SER A 126 -5.98 -1.96 -9.85
C SER A 126 -5.80 -0.48 -10.24
N PRO A 127 -4.55 0.02 -10.40
CA PRO A 127 -3.28 -0.64 -10.05
C PRO A 127 -3.13 -0.82 -8.53
N GLY A 128 -2.23 -1.70 -8.05
CA GLY A 128 -1.95 -1.87 -6.62
C GLY A 128 -0.89 -0.90 -6.09
N VAL A 129 -0.51 -1.10 -4.82
CA VAL A 129 0.60 -0.40 -4.17
C VAL A 129 1.86 -1.24 -4.28
N THR A 130 2.84 -0.78 -5.06
CA THR A 130 4.16 -1.40 -5.12
C THR A 130 4.99 -1.00 -3.89
N LEU A 131 5.28 -1.96 -3.03
CA LEU A 131 6.17 -1.81 -1.89
C LEU A 131 7.56 -2.37 -2.23
N SER A 132 8.60 -1.57 -1.98
CA SER A 132 10.00 -1.99 -2.05
C SER A 132 10.65 -1.81 -0.70
N VAL A 133 11.14 -2.91 -0.12
CA VAL A 133 11.85 -2.91 1.17
C VAL A 133 13.34 -3.11 0.91
N THR A 134 14.16 -2.15 1.34
CA THR A 134 15.61 -2.20 1.15
C THR A 134 16.35 -2.47 2.46
N GLY A 135 17.38 -3.32 2.41
CA GLY A 135 18.27 -3.56 3.53
C GLY A 135 19.14 -2.35 3.84
N THR A 136 19.32 -2.03 5.12
CA THR A 136 20.33 -1.08 5.56
C THR A 136 21.71 -1.75 5.52
N VAL A 137 22.61 -1.26 4.66
CA VAL A 137 24.04 -1.58 4.80
C VAL A 137 24.52 -0.89 6.07
N THR A 138 24.49 -1.60 7.20
CA THR A 138 25.09 -1.10 8.43
C THR A 138 26.60 -1.19 8.29
N PHE A 139 27.23 -0.08 7.90
CA PHE A 139 28.68 0.07 8.07
C PHE A 139 28.95 0.10 9.58
N ASN A 140 29.39 -1.02 10.14
CA ASN A 140 29.93 -1.03 11.50
C ASN A 140 31.23 -0.23 11.49
N ILE A 141 31.12 1.07 11.79
CA ILE A 141 32.25 1.98 11.94
C ILE A 141 33.25 1.46 12.98
N ALA A 142 32.80 0.75 14.02
CA ALA A 142 33.69 0.07 14.96
C ALA A 142 34.53 -1.07 14.33
N LYS A 143 33.98 -1.79 13.34
CA LYS A 143 34.72 -2.83 12.59
C LYS A 143 35.73 -2.22 11.62
N LEU A 144 35.41 -1.06 11.04
CA LEU A 144 36.28 -0.33 10.12
C LEU A 144 37.44 0.36 10.85
N LEU A 145 37.19 0.93 12.02
CA LEU A 145 38.24 1.56 12.85
C LEU A 145 39.17 0.54 13.51
N ASN A 146 38.69 -0.67 13.81
CA ASN A 146 39.55 -1.76 14.30
C ASN A 146 40.37 -2.45 13.19
N SER A 147 40.25 -1.99 11.94
CA SER A 147 40.96 -2.52 10.77
C SER A 147 41.98 -1.52 10.21
N ILE A 148 42.24 -0.41 10.92
CA ILE A 148 43.29 0.60 10.65
C ILE A 148 44.27 0.55 11.83
#